data_AF-A0AAU2E1D8-F1
#
_entry.id   AF-A0AAU2E1D8-F1
#
_cell.length_a   1.000
_cell.length_b   1.000
_cell.length_c   1.000
_cell.angle_alpha   90.00
_cell.angle_beta   90.00
_cell.angle_gamma   90.00
#
_symmetry.space_group_name_H-M   'P 1'
#
loop_
_entity.id
_entity.type
_entity.pdbx_description
1 polymer ?
#
loop_
_entity_poly.entity_id
_entity_poly.type
_entity_poly.pdbx_seq_one_letter_code
_entity_poly.pdbx_strand_id
1 'polypeptide(L)'
;MDRRCPAAHPEDPTPCAGPVAVTVLDVHNAGADGCEHHGARLLASLERGRVYALPDAPPGAAIRVHKAASGIRPFCWADGPRTEPSQLSAIENRARNDRGPAFPSPAPSGQ
;
A
#
# COMPACT_ATOMS: atom_id res chain seq x y z
N MET A 1 -13.07 19.57 -16.60
CA MET A 1 -11.64 19.22 -16.56
C MET A 1 -11.48 18.02 -15.66
N ASP A 2 -11.20 16.86 -16.23
CA ASP A 2 -10.81 15.64 -15.51
C ASP A 2 -9.45 15.85 -14.87
N ARG A 3 -9.45 16.58 -13.76
CA ARG A 3 -8.24 16.91 -13.03
C ARG A 3 -7.77 15.64 -12.33
N ARG A 4 -6.60 15.15 -12.71
CA ARG A 4 -5.97 13.98 -12.08
C ARG A 4 -5.96 14.14 -10.56
N CYS A 5 -6.20 13.03 -9.83
CA CYS A 5 -6.17 13.04 -8.37
C CYS A 5 -4.80 13.52 -7.87
N PRO A 6 -4.72 14.44 -6.89
CA PRO A 6 -3.43 14.91 -6.38
C PRO A 6 -2.59 13.79 -5.74
N ALA A 7 -3.24 12.77 -5.16
CA ALA A 7 -2.56 11.58 -4.64
C ALA A 7 -2.23 10.51 -5.71
N ALA A 8 -2.68 10.67 -6.96
CA ALA A 8 -2.32 9.71 -8.00
C ALA A 8 -0.89 9.95 -8.46
N HIS A 9 -0.07 8.90 -8.42
CA HIS A 9 1.27 8.95 -9.01
C HIS A 9 1.20 9.29 -10.51
N PRO A 10 2.15 10.05 -11.08
CA PRO A 10 2.17 10.40 -12.51
C PRO A 10 2.10 9.23 -13.49
N GLU A 11 2.46 8.03 -13.05
CA GLU A 11 2.40 6.80 -13.86
C GLU A 11 1.19 5.92 -13.55
N ASP A 12 0.40 6.22 -12.51
CA ASP A 12 -0.81 5.45 -12.21
C ASP A 12 -1.93 5.81 -13.21
N PRO A 13 -2.33 4.90 -14.12
CA PRO A 13 -3.33 5.20 -15.15
C PRO A 13 -4.77 5.11 -14.63
N THR A 14 -4.98 4.66 -13.38
CA THR A 14 -6.32 4.33 -12.91
C THR A 14 -7.16 5.57 -12.59
N PRO A 15 -8.47 5.54 -12.91
CA PRO A 15 -9.38 6.64 -12.57
C PRO A 15 -9.62 6.71 -11.06
N CYS A 16 -10.09 7.86 -10.59
CA CYS A 16 -10.55 8.01 -9.21
C CYS A 16 -11.75 7.09 -8.95
N ALA A 17 -11.84 6.54 -7.74
CA ALA A 17 -12.99 5.75 -7.28
C ALA A 17 -13.88 6.54 -6.29
N GLY A 18 -14.02 7.86 -6.51
CA GLY A 18 -14.79 8.74 -5.64
C GLY A 18 -14.14 10.10 -5.42
N PRO A 19 -14.72 10.93 -4.52
CA PRO A 19 -14.19 12.24 -4.19
C PRO A 19 -12.89 12.15 -3.40
N VAL A 20 -12.20 13.28 -3.28
CA VAL A 20 -11.10 13.45 -2.34
C VAL A 20 -11.63 13.29 -0.90
N ALA A 21 -11.02 12.41 -0.11
CA ALA A 21 -11.51 12.02 1.21
C ALA A 21 -10.39 11.84 2.26
N VAL A 22 -9.13 11.73 1.85
CA VAL A 22 -8.01 11.49 2.77
C VAL A 22 -6.80 12.35 2.42
N THR A 23 -5.98 12.63 3.42
CA THR A 23 -4.63 13.14 3.26
C THR A 23 -3.64 12.03 3.60
N VAL A 24 -2.69 11.76 2.71
CA VAL A 24 -1.58 10.84 2.95
C VAL A 24 -0.32 11.66 3.18
N LEU A 25 0.38 11.39 4.28
CA LEU A 25 1.64 12.02 4.64
C LEU A 25 2.79 11.02 4.58
N ASP A 26 3.94 11.47 4.10
CA ASP A 26 5.20 10.76 4.26
C ASP A 26 5.82 10.96 5.65
N VAL A 27 7.04 10.42 5.83
CA VAL A 27 7.81 10.51 7.08
C VAL A 27 8.24 11.95 7.42
N HIS A 28 8.31 12.84 6.43
CA HIS A 28 8.70 14.24 6.57
C HIS A 28 7.50 15.20 6.70
N ASN A 29 6.28 14.66 6.77
CA ASN A 29 5.01 15.40 6.75
C ASN A 29 4.70 16.11 5.42
N ALA A 30 5.37 15.75 4.32
CA ALA A 30 4.89 16.14 3.00
C ALA A 30 3.72 15.23 2.63
N GLY A 31 2.70 15.77 1.97
CA GLY A 31 1.49 15.02 1.73
C GLY A 31 0.65 15.48 0.55
N ALA A 32 -0.29 14.62 0.20
CA ALA A 32 -1.25 14.85 -0.87
C ALA A 32 -2.64 14.39 -0.45
N ASP A 33 -3.63 15.20 -0.80
CA ASP A 33 -5.03 14.84 -0.66
C ASP A 33 -5.46 13.94 -1.81
N GLY A 34 -6.25 12.92 -1.52
CA GLY A 34 -6.69 11.95 -2.52
C GLY A 34 -8.03 11.31 -2.23
N CYS A 35 -8.58 10.65 -3.25
CA CYS A 35 -9.66 9.69 -3.05
C CYS A 35 -9.14 8.45 -2.31
N GLU A 36 -10.04 7.64 -1.77
CA GLU A 36 -9.64 6.43 -1.02
C GLU A 36 -8.78 5.47 -1.87
N HIS A 37 -9.06 5.36 -3.18
CA HIS A 37 -8.32 4.50 -4.10
C HIS A 37 -6.87 4.95 -4.30
N HIS A 38 -6.65 6.20 -4.74
CA HIS A 38 -5.29 6.72 -4.94
C HIS A 38 -4.55 6.94 -3.63
N GLY A 39 -5.26 7.32 -2.55
CA GLY A 39 -4.68 7.41 -1.21
C GLY A 39 -4.13 6.07 -0.73
N ALA A 40 -4.82 4.95 -1.00
CA ALA A 40 -4.33 3.62 -0.62
C ALA A 40 -3.08 3.21 -1.41
N ARG A 41 -3.04 3.50 -2.72
CA ARG A 41 -1.89 3.19 -3.57
C ARG A 41 -0.67 4.05 -3.25
N LEU A 42 -0.89 5.34 -2.95
CA LEU A 42 0.17 6.24 -2.48
C LEU A 42 0.71 5.76 -1.14
N LEU A 43 -0.17 5.50 -0.16
CA LEU A 43 0.22 5.00 1.16
C LEU A 43 1.03 3.71 1.08
N ALA A 44 0.60 2.76 0.23
CA ALA A 44 1.32 1.50 0.02
C ALA A 44 2.73 1.68 -0.57
N SER A 45 3.01 2.82 -1.21
CA SER A 45 4.29 3.11 -1.85
C SER A 45 5.22 3.96 -0.98
N LEU A 46 4.75 4.42 0.19
CA LEU A 46 5.53 5.25 1.10
C LEU A 46 6.11 4.42 2.25
N GLU A 47 7.38 4.66 2.54
CA GLU A 47 7.96 4.20 3.80
C GLU A 47 7.41 5.02 4.96
N ARG A 48 6.86 4.34 5.98
CA ARG A 48 6.31 4.95 7.20
C ARG A 48 5.22 6.00 6.93
N GLY A 49 4.51 5.86 5.81
CA GLY A 49 3.40 6.73 5.45
C GLY A 49 2.26 6.65 6.47
N ARG A 50 1.52 7.76 6.61
CA ARG A 50 0.34 7.87 7.47
C ARG A 50 -0.83 8.39 6.66
N VAL A 51 -2.04 8.04 7.06
CA VAL A 51 -3.28 8.50 6.42
C VAL A 51 -4.21 9.10 7.46
N TYR A 52 -4.82 10.21 7.08
CA TYR A 52 -5.84 10.92 7.87
C TYR A 52 -7.08 11.14 7.00
N ALA A 53 -8.26 11.09 7.62
CA ALA A 53 -9.50 11.44 6.95
C ALA A 53 -9.62 12.97 6.89
N LEU A 54 -10.12 13.50 5.78
CA LEU A 54 -10.50 14.92 5.70
C LEU A 54 -11.72 15.19 6.59
N PRO A 55 -11.95 16.45 7.02
CA PRO A 55 -13.05 16.80 7.93
C PRO A 55 -14.44 16.32 7.47
N ASP A 56 -14.70 16.40 6.16
CA ASP A 56 -15.99 16.02 5.55
C ASP A 56 -16.01 14.60 4.96
N ALA A 57 -14.96 13.82 5.22
CA ALA A 57 -14.85 12.47 4.67
C ALA A 57 -15.84 11.50 5.35
N PRO A 58 -16.36 10.50 4.62
CA PRO A 58 -17.23 9.49 5.22
C PRO A 58 -16.53 8.79 6.39
N PRO A 59 -17.24 8.48 7.49
CA PRO A 59 -16.66 7.81 8.65
C PRO A 59 -15.85 6.56 8.26
N GLY A 60 -14.66 6.44 8.86
CA GLY A 60 -13.75 5.33 8.61
C GLY A 60 -12.98 5.37 7.28
N ALA A 61 -13.01 6.47 6.53
CA ALA A 61 -12.24 6.62 5.29
C ALA A 61 -10.75 6.28 5.46
N ALA A 62 -10.08 6.88 6.45
CA ALA A 62 -8.67 6.58 6.74
C ALA A 62 -8.42 5.10 7.08
N ILE A 63 -9.36 4.45 7.79
CA ILE A 63 -9.25 3.03 8.14
C ILE A 63 -9.38 2.15 6.90
N ARG A 64 -10.36 2.44 6.01
CA ARG A 64 -10.52 1.71 4.74
C ARG A 64 -9.27 1.84 3.89
N VAL A 65 -8.73 3.05 3.76
CA VAL A 65 -7.49 3.33 3.02
C VAL A 65 -6.31 2.58 3.61
N HIS A 66 -6.10 2.62 4.93
CA HIS A 66 -5.01 1.91 5.59
C HIS A 66 -5.11 0.38 5.41
N LYS A 67 -6.32 -0.17 5.52
CA LYS A 67 -6.57 -1.60 5.26
C LYS A 67 -6.31 -1.97 3.81
N ALA A 68 -6.79 -1.17 2.87
CA ALA A 68 -6.57 -1.40 1.43
C ALA A 68 -5.07 -1.34 1.08
N ALA A 69 -4.35 -0.33 1.58
CA ALA A 69 -2.91 -0.18 1.36
C ALA A 69 -2.11 -1.41 1.83
N SER A 70 -2.54 -2.05 2.93
CA SER A 70 -1.85 -3.24 3.46
C SER A 70 -1.83 -4.43 2.50
N GLY A 71 -2.77 -4.49 1.55
CA GLY A 71 -2.84 -5.52 0.51
C GLY A 71 -2.33 -5.07 -0.86
N ILE A 72 -1.89 -3.82 -1.01
CA ILE A 72 -1.37 -3.27 -2.26
C ILE A 72 0.16 -3.37 -2.23
N ARG A 73 0.76 -3.84 -3.32
CA ARG A 73 2.22 -3.79 -3.49
C ARG A 73 2.67 -2.35 -3.77
N PRO A 74 3.83 -1.90 -3.24
CA PRO A 74 4.41 -0.61 -3.58
C PRO A 74 4.53 -0.42 -5.10
N PHE A 75 4.28 0.79 -5.61
CA PHE A 75 4.32 1.11 -7.03
C PHE A 75 3.52 0.10 -7.87
N CYS A 76 2.25 -0.13 -7.53
CA CYS A 76 1.43 -1.19 -8.14
C CYS A 76 1.13 -0.99 -9.63
N TRP A 77 1.46 0.19 -10.17
CA TRP A 77 1.43 0.49 -11.61
C TRP A 77 2.72 0.09 -12.34
N ALA A 78 3.80 -0.23 -11.62
CA ALA A 78 5.07 -0.63 -12.23
C ALA A 78 5.08 -2.14 -12.54
N ASP A 79 5.50 -2.49 -13.75
CA ASP A 79 5.69 -3.87 -14.18
C ASP A 79 7.00 -4.48 -13.64
N GLY A 80 7.12 -5.81 -13.76
CA GLY A 80 8.35 -6.54 -13.46
C GLY A 80 8.27 -7.48 -12.25
N PRO A 81 9.29 -8.36 -12.08
CA PRO A 81 9.33 -9.31 -10.98
C PRO A 81 9.43 -8.62 -9.62
N ARG A 82 8.76 -9.20 -8.62
CA ARG A 82 8.70 -8.71 -7.23
C ARG A 82 9.29 -9.78 -6.31
N THR A 83 10.59 -9.71 -6.06
CA THR A 83 11.33 -10.72 -5.29
C THR A 83 11.68 -10.25 -3.88
N GLU A 84 11.94 -8.95 -3.74
CA GLU A 84 12.40 -8.33 -2.49
C GLU A 84 11.23 -7.93 -1.58
N PRO A 85 11.41 -7.97 -0.24
CA PRO A 85 10.38 -7.55 0.71
C PRO A 85 9.85 -6.13 0.48
N SER A 86 10.72 -5.21 0.05
CA SER A 86 10.36 -3.81 -0.27
C SER A 86 9.45 -3.67 -1.49
N GLN A 87 9.27 -4.74 -2.27
CA GLN A 87 8.43 -4.77 -3.47
C GLN A 87 7.07 -5.46 -3.22
N LEU A 88 6.88 -6.01 -2.03
CA LEU A 88 5.70 -6.76 -1.62
C LEU A 88 4.79 -5.94 -0.71
N SER A 89 3.52 -6.30 -0.67
CA SER A 89 2.57 -5.72 0.28
C SER A 89 2.87 -6.15 1.72
N ALA A 90 2.32 -5.42 2.70
CA ALA A 90 2.47 -5.76 4.12
C ALA A 90 1.87 -7.14 4.46
N ILE A 91 0.74 -7.49 3.85
CA ILE A 91 0.10 -8.81 4.01
C ILE A 91 0.98 -9.92 3.46
N GLU A 92 1.58 -9.75 2.28
CA GLU A 92 2.50 -10.75 1.70
C GLU A 92 3.75 -10.95 2.56
N ASN A 93 4.34 -9.85 3.05
CA ASN A 93 5.49 -9.91 3.94
C ASN A 93 5.16 -10.63 5.26
N ARG A 94 3.99 -10.36 5.84
CA ARG A 94 3.51 -11.10 7.03
C ARG A 94 3.36 -12.59 6.74
N ALA A 95 2.70 -12.94 5.64
CA ALA A 95 2.48 -14.34 5.25
C ALA A 95 3.79 -15.08 4.90
N ARG A 96 4.87 -14.39 4.52
CA ARG A 96 6.21 -14.97 4.37
C ARG A 96 6.85 -15.20 5.74
N ASN A 97 6.79 -14.23 6.64
CA ASN A 97 7.37 -14.33 7.98
C ASN A 97 6.70 -15.44 8.82
N ASP A 98 5.37 -15.59 8.72
CA ASP A 98 4.60 -16.60 9.44
C ASP A 98 4.92 -18.03 8.99
N ARG A 99 5.42 -18.21 7.76
CA ARG A 99 5.85 -19.52 7.25
C ARG A 99 7.20 -19.99 7.82
N GLY A 100 7.94 -19.11 8.51
CA GLY A 100 9.26 -19.39 9.06
C GLY A 100 10.31 -19.73 7.98
N PRO A 101 11.61 -19.80 8.32
CA PRO A 101 12.55 -20.53 7.49
C PRO A 101 12.08 -21.98 7.43
N ALA A 102 12.08 -22.60 6.23
CA ALA A 102 11.93 -24.03 6.13
C ALA A 102 13.05 -24.67 6.98
N PHE A 103 12.70 -25.28 8.11
CA PHE A 103 13.65 -26.15 8.80
C PHE A 103 14.04 -27.23 7.80
N PRO A 104 15.35 -27.45 7.52
CA PRO A 104 15.74 -28.56 6.68
C PRO A 104 15.22 -29.85 7.32
N SER A 105 14.54 -30.69 6.52
CA SER A 105 14.13 -32.02 6.98
C SER A 105 15.33 -32.74 7.60
N PRO A 106 15.18 -33.40 8.76
CA PRO A 106 16.25 -34.21 9.30
C PRO A 106 16.64 -35.25 8.25
N ALA A 107 17.94 -35.35 7.96
CA ALA A 107 18.48 -36.39 7.10
C ALA A 107 18.01 -37.76 7.62
N PRO A 108 17.63 -38.70 6.73
CA PRO A 108 17.22 -40.02 7.18
C PRO A 108 18.38 -40.66 7.94
N SER A 109 18.12 -41.06 9.20
CA SER A 109 19.06 -41.82 10.01
C SER A 109 19.46 -43.06 9.23
N GLY A 110 20.74 -43.14 8.86
CA GLY A 110 21.32 -44.33 8.24
C GLY A 110 21.13 -45.55 9.15
N GLN A 111 20.80 -46.67 8.50
CA GLN A 111 20.62 -47.99 9.09
C GLN A 111 21.94 -48.58 9.58
#